data_AF-A0A938AVH6-F1
#
_entry.id   AF-A0A938AVH6-F1
#
_cell.length_a   1.000
_cell.length_b   1.000
_cell.length_c   1.000
_cell.angle_alpha   90.00
_cell.angle_beta   90.00
_cell.angle_gamma   90.00
#
_symmetry.space_group_name_H-M   'P 1'
#
loop_
_entity.id
_entity.type
_entity.pdbx_description
1 polymer ?
#
loop_
_entity_poly.entity_id
_entity_poly.type
_entity_poly.pdbx_seq_one_letter_code
_entity_poly.pdbx_strand_id
1 'polypeptide(L)'
;LYDRYWRTAHDVSVQLGYPSYEALFAEVKAMDHGLFSAEMEALLQDTDSIYERSLAALVKDKLDLPLSDLAPWDMAYLFRAPEYDRYFSADRLLPTLHRTLAGLGIDLAAQGNVHLDTEVREKKSPRAFCSPVRVPDEIYLCVLPQGGQDDYAALFHEAGHTEHFAHVAADLPFEFRYLGDNAVTEGFAFLFDHLVSDPHWLRRHLGYEDAAEYVRFSAVGDLYFMRRYAAKLSYELRLHSCNGSLDAMAQVYHETLSASTLVDFPADWYLTDVDDGFYVVSYLRAWLLEAALRVILRSDYGESWFAERAAGDYLRSLWSYGQEHNSPRLLLKHGGGRLDAGPLLHLLTQTLGR
;
A
#
# COMPACT_ATOMS: atom_id res chain seq x y z
N LEU A 1 9.52 -12.18 23.35
CA LEU A 1 9.81 -12.79 22.04
C LEU A 1 10.41 -11.75 21.09
N TYR A 2 9.69 -10.67 20.80
CA TYR A 2 10.13 -9.63 19.87
C TYR A 2 11.41 -8.88 20.30
N ASP A 3 11.61 -8.59 21.59
CA ASP A 3 12.87 -7.95 22.05
C ASP A 3 14.11 -8.79 21.66
N ARG A 4 14.06 -10.10 21.94
CA ARG A 4 15.11 -11.03 21.52
C ARG A 4 15.27 -11.07 20.00
N TYR A 5 14.16 -11.05 19.25
CA TYR A 5 14.18 -11.05 17.80
C TYR A 5 14.94 -9.83 17.24
N TRP A 6 14.52 -8.63 17.64
CA TRP A 6 15.11 -7.38 17.13
C TRP A 6 16.57 -7.20 17.55
N ARG A 7 16.92 -7.53 18.80
CA ARG A 7 18.34 -7.53 19.22
C ARG A 7 19.18 -8.50 18.41
N THR A 8 18.66 -9.70 18.13
CA THR A 8 19.34 -10.68 17.29
C THR A 8 19.54 -10.13 15.87
N ALA A 9 18.51 -9.50 15.30
CA ALA A 9 18.60 -8.89 13.98
C ALA A 9 19.65 -7.76 13.94
N HIS A 10 19.67 -6.88 14.94
CA HIS A 10 20.68 -5.82 15.08
C HIS A 10 22.09 -6.40 15.23
N ASP A 11 22.27 -7.40 16.09
CA ASP A 11 23.55 -8.08 16.31
C ASP A 11 24.06 -8.77 15.03
N VAL A 12 23.16 -9.40 14.26
CA VAL A 12 23.50 -10.02 12.98
C VAL A 12 23.94 -8.97 11.96
N SER A 13 23.28 -7.82 11.87
CA SER A 13 23.73 -6.72 10.99
C SER A 13 25.15 -6.27 11.32
N VAL A 14 25.49 -6.19 12.62
CA VAL A 14 26.85 -5.88 13.07
C VAL A 14 27.85 -6.99 12.73
N GLN A 15 27.46 -8.26 12.90
CA GLN A 15 28.29 -9.41 12.51
C GLN A 15 28.56 -9.47 11.00
N LEU A 16 27.63 -8.96 10.18
CA LEU A 16 27.79 -8.82 8.73
C LEU A 16 28.70 -7.63 8.34
N GLY A 17 29.17 -6.84 9.31
CA GLY A 17 30.12 -5.74 9.10
C GLY A 17 29.48 -4.36 8.97
N TYR A 18 28.16 -4.24 9.16
CA TYR A 18 27.45 -2.95 9.12
C TYR A 18 27.41 -2.31 10.52
N PRO A 19 27.39 -0.97 10.62
CA PRO A 19 27.36 -0.29 11.92
C PRO A 19 26.03 -0.41 12.67
N SER A 20 24.94 -0.71 11.95
CA SER A 20 23.58 -0.85 12.49
C SER A 20 22.68 -1.62 11.51
N TYR A 21 21.47 -1.99 11.96
CA TYR A 21 20.45 -2.57 11.09
C TYR A 21 19.97 -1.57 10.03
N GLU A 22 19.87 -0.29 10.40
CA GLU A 22 19.58 0.82 9.49
C GLU A 22 20.59 0.89 8.34
N ALA A 23 21.88 0.87 8.64
CA ALA A 23 22.92 1.00 7.62
C ALA A 23 22.96 -0.20 6.65
N LEU A 24 22.70 -1.41 7.15
CA LEU A 24 22.55 -2.60 6.31
C LEU A 24 21.43 -2.40 5.27
N PHE A 25 20.24 -1.96 5.71
CA PHE A 25 19.10 -1.84 4.82
C PHE A 25 19.13 -0.58 3.95
N ALA A 26 19.83 0.48 4.38
CA ALA A 26 20.15 1.63 3.53
C ALA A 26 20.98 1.18 2.31
N GLU A 27 21.96 0.29 2.51
CA GLU A 27 22.76 -0.27 1.41
C GLU A 27 21.93 -1.22 0.54
N VAL A 28 21.23 -2.20 1.15
CA VAL A 28 20.41 -3.19 0.43
C VAL A 28 19.33 -2.53 -0.44
N LYS A 29 18.69 -1.46 0.06
CA LYS A 29 17.67 -0.72 -0.70
C LYS A 29 18.25 0.41 -1.57
N ALA A 30 19.56 0.63 -1.51
CA ALA A 30 20.26 1.74 -2.16
C ALA A 30 19.55 3.09 -1.92
N MET A 31 19.30 3.42 -0.64
CA MET A 31 18.50 4.56 -0.25
C MET A 31 19.11 5.34 0.92
N ASP A 32 18.99 6.66 0.87
CA ASP A 32 19.22 7.54 2.01
C ASP A 32 17.91 7.69 2.80
N HIS A 33 17.80 6.95 3.90
CA HIS A 33 16.60 7.00 4.74
C HIS A 33 16.44 8.35 5.47
N GLY A 34 17.54 9.08 5.72
CA GLY A 34 17.48 10.38 6.39
C GLY A 34 16.83 11.45 5.49
N LEU A 35 17.26 11.53 4.24
CA LEU A 35 16.63 12.39 3.23
C LEU A 35 15.17 12.01 3.01
N PHE A 36 14.87 10.71 2.96
CA PHE A 36 13.49 10.25 2.79
C PHE A 36 12.61 10.55 4.01
N SER A 37 13.12 10.39 5.23
CA SER A 37 12.41 10.78 6.45
C SER A 37 12.06 12.26 6.44
N ALA A 38 12.97 13.14 5.99
CA ALA A 38 12.69 14.57 5.89
C ALA A 38 11.56 14.88 4.89
N GLU A 39 11.49 14.15 3.77
CA GLU A 39 10.39 14.28 2.81
C GLU A 39 9.06 13.80 3.39
N MET A 40 9.06 12.73 4.18
CA MET A 40 7.87 12.22 4.87
C MET A 40 7.43 13.13 6.04
N GLU A 41 8.37 13.78 6.73
CA GLU A 41 8.06 14.82 7.71
C GLU A 41 7.41 16.05 7.05
N ALA A 42 7.85 16.44 5.85
CA ALA A 42 7.18 17.48 5.08
C ALA A 42 5.75 17.06 4.67
N LEU A 43 5.55 15.80 4.26
CA LEU A 43 4.20 15.26 4.00
C LEU A 43 3.30 15.33 5.24
N LEU A 44 3.81 15.01 6.43
CA LEU A 44 3.07 15.15 7.68
C LEU A 44 2.66 16.61 7.93
N GLN A 45 3.56 17.57 7.70
CA GLN A 45 3.28 19.00 7.87
C GLN A 45 2.25 19.51 6.86
N ASP A 46 2.43 19.19 5.58
CA ASP A 46 1.57 19.63 4.49
C ASP A 46 0.14 19.07 4.59
N THR A 47 -0.01 17.90 5.22
CA THR A 47 -1.31 17.25 5.40
C THR A 47 -1.96 17.49 6.76
N ASP A 48 -1.32 18.23 7.67
CA ASP A 48 -1.74 18.30 9.08
C ASP A 48 -3.16 18.85 9.24
N SER A 49 -3.42 20.01 8.64
CA SER A 49 -4.72 20.69 8.76
C SER A 49 -5.86 19.95 8.04
N ILE A 50 -5.58 19.33 6.89
CA ILE A 50 -6.61 18.56 6.16
C ILE A 50 -6.91 17.26 6.88
N TYR A 51 -5.88 16.61 7.43
CA TYR A 51 -6.01 15.39 8.20
C TYR A 51 -6.84 15.59 9.48
N GLU A 52 -6.48 16.57 10.31
CA GLU A 52 -7.18 16.84 11.57
C GLU A 52 -8.68 17.10 11.32
N ARG A 53 -9.00 17.97 10.36
CA ARG A 53 -10.41 18.29 10.05
C ARG A 53 -11.17 17.09 9.51
N SER A 54 -10.59 16.35 8.56
CA SER A 54 -11.27 15.21 7.93
C SER A 54 -11.44 14.04 8.89
N LEU A 55 -10.42 13.74 9.71
CA LEU A 55 -10.51 12.70 10.75
C LEU A 55 -11.51 13.10 11.83
N ALA A 56 -11.47 14.33 12.34
CA ALA A 56 -12.41 14.80 13.36
C ALA A 56 -13.86 14.72 12.89
N ALA A 57 -14.14 15.14 11.65
CA ALA A 57 -15.47 15.05 11.07
C ALA A 57 -15.94 13.59 10.96
N LEU A 58 -15.07 12.69 10.46
CA LEU A 58 -15.41 11.29 10.27
C LEU A 58 -15.64 10.57 11.60
N VAL A 59 -14.75 10.76 12.58
CA VAL A 59 -14.83 10.13 13.90
C VAL A 59 -16.04 10.65 14.67
N LYS A 60 -16.34 11.95 14.59
CA LYS A 60 -17.53 12.52 15.21
C LYS A 60 -18.81 11.92 14.64
N ASP A 61 -18.88 11.77 13.31
CA ASP A 61 -20.05 11.22 12.63
C ASP A 61 -20.26 9.73 12.93
N LYS A 62 -19.18 8.92 12.86
CA LYS A 62 -19.28 7.46 12.89
C LYS A 62 -19.15 6.86 14.29
N LEU A 63 -18.39 7.48 15.19
CA LEU A 63 -18.09 6.95 16.53
C LEU A 63 -18.62 7.83 17.68
N ASP A 64 -18.98 9.08 17.40
CA ASP A 64 -19.35 10.08 18.41
C ASP A 64 -18.27 10.31 19.48
N LEU A 65 -16.99 10.15 19.12
CA LEU A 65 -15.83 10.34 19.99
C LEU A 65 -15.07 11.65 19.70
N PRO A 66 -14.42 12.27 20.69
CA PRO A 66 -13.39 13.28 20.45
C PRO A 66 -12.08 12.61 19.99
N LEU A 67 -11.24 13.33 19.22
CA LEU A 67 -9.94 12.81 18.78
C LEU A 67 -9.03 12.41 19.95
N SER A 68 -9.13 13.10 21.10
CA SER A 68 -8.33 12.81 22.30
C SER A 68 -8.54 11.42 22.88
N ASP A 69 -9.65 10.78 22.53
CA ASP A 69 -10.07 9.48 23.09
C ASP A 69 -9.93 8.36 22.05
N LEU A 70 -9.43 8.66 20.84
CA LEU A 70 -9.22 7.65 19.80
C LEU A 70 -8.06 6.74 20.14
N ALA A 71 -8.27 5.45 19.98
CA ALA A 71 -7.22 4.44 20.04
C ALA A 71 -7.19 3.57 18.77
N PRO A 72 -6.12 2.76 18.54
CA PRO A 72 -5.98 1.99 17.31
C PRO A 72 -7.13 1.01 17.03
N TRP A 73 -7.79 0.47 18.06
CA TRP A 73 -8.95 -0.41 17.88
C TRP A 73 -10.20 0.33 17.40
N ASP A 74 -10.35 1.62 17.73
CA ASP A 74 -11.44 2.45 17.22
C ASP A 74 -11.23 2.73 15.73
N MET A 75 -9.98 2.94 15.31
CA MET A 75 -9.62 3.08 13.90
C MET A 75 -9.90 1.79 13.11
N ALA A 76 -9.58 0.62 13.68
CA ALA A 76 -9.87 -0.68 13.08
C ALA A 76 -11.39 -0.90 12.91
N TYR A 77 -12.18 -0.51 13.92
CA TYR A 77 -13.64 -0.57 13.84
C TYR A 77 -14.20 0.44 12.81
N LEU A 78 -13.70 1.68 12.83
CA LEU A 78 -14.10 2.75 11.92
C LEU A 78 -13.89 2.34 10.47
N PHE A 79 -12.69 1.86 10.12
CA PHE A 79 -12.35 1.56 8.73
C PHE A 79 -12.97 0.26 8.22
N ARG A 80 -13.46 -0.63 9.08
CA ARG A 80 -14.23 -1.81 8.63
C ARG A 80 -15.49 -1.39 7.88
N ALA A 81 -16.16 -0.33 8.35
CA ALA A 81 -17.32 0.33 7.72
C ALA A 81 -18.31 -0.61 6.98
N PRO A 82 -18.96 -1.55 7.70
CA PRO A 82 -19.84 -2.55 7.08
C PRO A 82 -21.07 -1.94 6.38
N GLU A 83 -21.41 -0.68 6.62
CA GLU A 83 -22.48 0.03 5.91
C GLU A 83 -22.26 0.10 4.39
N TYR A 84 -21.01 0.05 3.94
CA TYR A 84 -20.66 0.09 2.52
C TYR A 84 -20.72 -1.29 1.85
N ASP A 85 -20.68 -2.40 2.61
CA ASP A 85 -20.64 -3.77 2.09
C ASP A 85 -21.82 -4.10 1.16
N ARG A 86 -22.95 -3.41 1.29
CA ARG A 86 -24.10 -3.53 0.37
C ARG A 86 -23.74 -3.27 -1.10
N TYR A 87 -22.69 -2.48 -1.36
CA TYR A 87 -22.19 -2.19 -2.70
C TYR A 87 -21.10 -3.17 -3.16
N PHE A 88 -20.51 -3.93 -2.23
CA PHE A 88 -19.37 -4.83 -2.45
C PHE A 88 -19.77 -6.29 -2.18
N SER A 89 -20.74 -6.80 -2.94
CA SER A 89 -21.29 -8.13 -2.67
C SER A 89 -20.32 -9.25 -3.10
N ALA A 90 -20.32 -10.35 -2.35
CA ALA A 90 -19.43 -11.50 -2.59
C ALA A 90 -19.59 -12.11 -4.00
N ASP A 91 -20.82 -12.21 -4.49
CA ASP A 91 -21.15 -12.75 -5.82
C ASP A 91 -20.58 -11.91 -6.97
N ARG A 92 -20.32 -10.62 -6.72
CA ARG A 92 -19.75 -9.70 -7.71
C ARG A 92 -18.23 -9.57 -7.63
N LEU A 93 -17.57 -10.11 -6.60
CA LEU A 93 -16.14 -9.89 -6.34
C LEU A 93 -15.26 -10.31 -7.52
N LEU A 94 -15.22 -11.62 -7.83
CA LEU A 94 -14.42 -12.13 -8.96
C LEU A 94 -14.94 -11.63 -10.33
N PRO A 95 -16.25 -11.63 -10.62
CA PRO A 95 -16.73 -11.07 -11.89
C PRO A 95 -16.28 -9.63 -12.11
N THR A 96 -16.15 -8.84 -11.06
CA THR A 96 -15.71 -7.44 -11.14
C THR A 96 -14.21 -7.35 -11.46
N LEU A 97 -13.36 -8.17 -10.83
CA LEU A 97 -11.95 -8.29 -11.21
C LEU A 97 -11.80 -8.65 -12.70
N HIS A 98 -12.49 -9.70 -13.16
CA HIS A 98 -12.46 -10.10 -14.57
C HIS A 98 -12.86 -8.96 -15.51
N ARG A 99 -13.92 -8.21 -15.18
CA ARG A 99 -14.36 -7.07 -16.00
C ARG A 99 -13.35 -5.93 -16.02
N THR A 100 -12.71 -5.63 -14.89
CA THR A 100 -11.67 -4.60 -14.83
C THR A 100 -10.47 -4.98 -15.69
N LEU A 101 -9.95 -6.20 -15.51
CA LEU A 101 -8.81 -6.70 -16.28
C LEU A 101 -9.10 -6.78 -17.78
N ALA A 102 -10.32 -7.20 -18.15
CA ALA A 102 -10.75 -7.19 -19.55
C ALA A 102 -10.75 -5.79 -20.16
N GLY A 103 -11.07 -4.75 -19.38
CA GLY A 103 -10.96 -3.34 -19.78
C GLY A 103 -9.52 -2.95 -20.14
N LEU A 104 -8.54 -3.42 -19.37
CA LEU A 104 -7.10 -3.30 -19.64
C LEU A 104 -6.61 -4.27 -20.72
N GLY A 105 -7.51 -5.02 -21.35
CA GLY A 105 -7.19 -5.98 -22.40
C GLY A 105 -6.53 -7.26 -21.90
N ILE A 106 -6.68 -7.60 -20.62
CA ILE A 106 -6.17 -8.80 -19.96
C ILE A 106 -7.32 -9.80 -19.80
N ASP A 107 -7.16 -11.01 -20.34
CA ASP A 107 -8.10 -12.11 -20.14
C ASP A 107 -7.59 -13.07 -19.07
N LEU A 108 -7.99 -12.82 -17.82
CA LEU A 108 -7.56 -13.59 -16.66
C LEU A 108 -7.90 -15.08 -16.77
N ALA A 109 -9.01 -15.44 -17.44
CA ALA A 109 -9.38 -16.84 -17.61
C ALA A 109 -8.51 -17.56 -18.65
N ALA A 110 -7.90 -16.81 -19.57
CA ALA A 110 -7.01 -17.33 -20.61
C ALA A 110 -5.52 -17.29 -20.21
N GLN A 111 -5.16 -16.64 -19.10
CA GLN A 111 -3.79 -16.59 -18.57
C GLN A 111 -3.39 -17.95 -17.98
N GLY A 112 -2.74 -18.79 -18.80
CA GLY A 112 -2.31 -20.13 -18.38
C GLY A 112 -1.24 -20.16 -17.28
N ASN A 113 -0.59 -19.03 -17.01
CA ASN A 113 0.42 -18.84 -15.97
C ASN A 113 -0.16 -18.30 -14.64
N VAL A 114 -1.44 -17.93 -14.61
CA VAL A 114 -2.12 -17.41 -13.41
C VAL A 114 -3.11 -18.44 -12.90
N HIS A 115 -3.00 -18.76 -11.61
CA HIS A 115 -3.80 -19.77 -10.94
C HIS A 115 -4.65 -19.13 -9.83
N LEU A 116 -5.97 -19.11 -10.03
CA LEU A 116 -6.91 -18.58 -9.04
C LEU A 116 -7.26 -19.67 -8.01
N ASP A 117 -6.90 -19.45 -6.74
CA ASP A 117 -7.43 -20.22 -5.62
C ASP A 117 -8.57 -19.44 -4.93
N THR A 118 -9.79 -19.72 -5.35
CA THR A 118 -11.02 -19.11 -4.84
C THR A 118 -11.88 -20.09 -4.03
N GLU A 119 -11.39 -21.32 -3.86
CA GLU A 119 -12.16 -22.38 -3.20
C GLU A 119 -12.35 -22.06 -1.72
N VAL A 120 -13.58 -22.21 -1.22
CA VAL A 120 -13.91 -22.04 0.19
C VAL A 120 -13.63 -23.36 0.92
N ARG A 121 -12.67 -23.34 1.85
CA ARG A 121 -12.32 -24.49 2.70
C ARG A 121 -12.37 -24.07 4.15
N GLU A 122 -12.78 -24.97 5.05
CA GLU A 122 -13.01 -24.71 6.48
C GLU A 122 -11.84 -23.99 7.18
N LYS A 123 -10.60 -24.28 6.79
CA LYS A 123 -9.38 -23.73 7.40
C LYS A 123 -8.59 -22.79 6.49
N LYS A 124 -9.19 -22.34 5.37
CA LYS A 124 -8.52 -21.39 4.48
C LYS A 124 -8.38 -20.05 5.20
N SER A 125 -7.19 -19.48 5.15
CA SER A 125 -6.95 -18.12 5.65
C SER A 125 -7.87 -17.15 4.90
N PRO A 126 -8.56 -16.23 5.58
CA PRO A 126 -9.35 -15.20 4.92
C PRO A 126 -8.48 -14.14 4.24
N ARG A 127 -7.20 -14.02 4.62
CA ARG A 127 -6.28 -13.05 4.02
C ARG A 127 -5.96 -13.46 2.58
N ALA A 128 -6.29 -12.59 1.63
CA ALA A 128 -5.84 -12.72 0.25
C ALA A 128 -4.31 -12.60 0.16
N PHE A 129 -3.71 -13.30 -0.81
CA PHE A 129 -2.28 -13.16 -1.11
C PHE A 129 -1.96 -13.58 -2.55
N CYS A 130 -0.95 -12.94 -3.12
CA CYS A 130 -0.26 -13.36 -4.32
C CYS A 130 0.95 -14.24 -3.97
N SER A 131 1.13 -15.36 -4.67
CA SER A 131 2.30 -16.22 -4.55
C SER A 131 2.98 -16.40 -5.91
N PRO A 132 4.06 -15.64 -6.20
CA PRO A 132 4.82 -15.75 -7.44
C PRO A 132 5.81 -16.93 -7.39
N VAL A 133 5.32 -18.16 -7.52
CA VAL A 133 6.14 -19.39 -7.37
C VAL A 133 7.24 -19.46 -8.43
N ARG A 134 6.91 -19.24 -9.70
CA ARG A 134 7.86 -19.21 -10.81
C ARG A 134 7.53 -18.05 -11.73
N VAL A 135 8.17 -16.90 -11.54
CA VAL A 135 7.94 -15.69 -12.34
C VAL A 135 8.55 -15.85 -13.73
N PRO A 136 7.82 -15.63 -14.84
CA PRO A 136 6.41 -15.24 -14.94
C PRO A 136 5.44 -16.42 -15.19
N ASP A 137 5.90 -17.65 -15.14
CA ASP A 137 5.18 -18.83 -15.62
C ASP A 137 4.13 -19.43 -14.66
N GLU A 138 4.20 -19.16 -13.35
CA GLU A 138 3.34 -19.76 -12.32
C GLU A 138 3.15 -18.81 -11.14
N ILE A 139 1.98 -18.16 -11.11
CA ILE A 139 1.59 -17.18 -10.09
C ILE A 139 0.22 -17.59 -9.56
N TYR A 140 0.09 -17.65 -8.24
CA TYR A 140 -1.18 -17.94 -7.58
C TYR A 140 -1.80 -16.67 -7.01
N LEU A 141 -3.06 -16.43 -7.34
CA LEU A 141 -3.91 -15.44 -6.67
C LEU A 141 -4.89 -16.17 -5.75
N CYS A 142 -4.64 -16.09 -4.45
CA CYS A 142 -5.43 -16.77 -3.43
C CYS A 142 -6.37 -15.78 -2.76
N VAL A 143 -7.67 -16.08 -2.75
CA VAL A 143 -8.70 -15.28 -2.08
C VAL A 143 -9.78 -16.17 -1.46
N LEU A 144 -10.30 -15.77 -0.31
CA LEU A 144 -11.52 -16.33 0.25
C LEU A 144 -12.65 -15.33 -0.01
N PRO A 145 -13.51 -15.56 -1.03
CA PRO A 145 -14.42 -14.53 -1.52
C PRO A 145 -15.61 -14.33 -0.57
N GLN A 146 -15.45 -13.46 0.42
CA GLN A 146 -16.47 -13.14 1.43
C GLN A 146 -17.30 -11.91 1.05
N GLY A 147 -16.76 -11.04 0.20
CA GLY A 147 -17.32 -9.73 -0.09
C GLY A 147 -17.05 -8.72 1.04
N GLY A 148 -17.58 -7.52 0.86
CA GLY A 148 -17.25 -6.35 1.66
C GLY A 148 -16.13 -5.53 1.05
N GLN A 149 -16.06 -4.26 1.43
CA GLN A 149 -15.13 -3.31 0.82
C GLN A 149 -13.65 -3.74 1.01
N ASP A 150 -13.31 -4.28 2.19
CA ASP A 150 -11.95 -4.78 2.49
C ASP A 150 -11.55 -5.98 1.61
N ASP A 151 -12.49 -6.88 1.27
CA ASP A 151 -12.19 -8.06 0.45
C ASP A 151 -12.01 -7.68 -1.02
N TYR A 152 -12.72 -6.64 -1.49
CA TYR A 152 -12.48 -6.04 -2.80
C TYR A 152 -11.11 -5.36 -2.85
N ALA A 153 -10.79 -4.52 -1.87
CA ALA A 153 -9.49 -3.86 -1.75
C ALA A 153 -8.35 -4.89 -1.76
N ALA A 154 -8.42 -5.90 -0.89
CA ALA A 154 -7.43 -6.97 -0.80
C ALA A 154 -7.31 -7.79 -2.09
N LEU A 155 -8.42 -8.18 -2.73
CA LEU A 155 -8.34 -8.89 -4.00
C LEU A 155 -7.66 -8.05 -5.08
N PHE A 156 -7.98 -6.77 -5.18
CA PHE A 156 -7.42 -5.89 -6.20
C PHE A 156 -5.94 -5.59 -5.93
N HIS A 157 -5.56 -5.41 -4.66
CA HIS A 157 -4.16 -5.31 -4.24
C HIS A 157 -3.36 -6.53 -4.72
N GLU A 158 -3.81 -7.73 -4.39
CA GLU A 158 -3.14 -8.97 -4.76
C GLU A 158 -3.19 -9.26 -6.26
N ALA A 159 -4.24 -8.79 -6.96
CA ALA A 159 -4.29 -8.83 -8.42
C ALA A 159 -3.24 -7.91 -9.05
N GLY A 160 -2.94 -6.74 -8.46
CA GLY A 160 -1.86 -5.88 -8.92
C GLY A 160 -0.48 -6.55 -8.82
N HIS A 161 -0.21 -7.27 -7.72
CA HIS A 161 0.97 -8.14 -7.63
C HIS A 161 0.94 -9.26 -8.68
N THR A 162 -0.20 -9.94 -8.81
CA THR A 162 -0.36 -11.09 -9.72
C THR A 162 -0.08 -10.69 -11.16
N GLU A 163 -0.70 -9.61 -11.65
CA GLU A 163 -0.53 -9.14 -13.02
C GLU A 163 0.87 -8.60 -13.27
N HIS A 164 1.49 -7.95 -12.28
CA HIS A 164 2.89 -7.57 -12.37
C HIS A 164 3.77 -8.80 -12.60
N PHE A 165 3.73 -9.78 -11.70
CA PHE A 165 4.57 -10.97 -11.78
C PHE A 165 4.26 -11.85 -13.00
N ALA A 166 3.00 -11.93 -13.43
CA ALA A 166 2.58 -12.68 -14.61
C ALA A 166 3.06 -12.08 -15.95
N HIS A 167 3.45 -10.81 -15.96
CA HIS A 167 3.87 -10.09 -17.15
C HIS A 167 5.36 -9.70 -17.17
N VAL A 168 6.14 -10.12 -16.16
CA VAL A 168 7.59 -9.94 -16.15
C VAL A 168 8.24 -10.67 -17.33
N ALA A 169 9.23 -10.07 -17.98
CA ALA A 169 9.93 -10.72 -19.08
C ALA A 169 10.71 -11.97 -18.59
N ALA A 170 10.46 -13.11 -19.24
CA ALA A 170 10.99 -14.41 -18.81
C ALA A 170 12.52 -14.53 -18.94
N ASP A 171 13.15 -13.72 -19.79
CA ASP A 171 14.58 -13.67 -20.02
C ASP A 171 15.34 -12.77 -19.03
N LEU A 172 14.64 -12.11 -18.11
CA LEU A 172 15.29 -11.33 -17.06
C LEU A 172 16.09 -12.21 -16.08
N PRO A 173 17.25 -11.73 -15.61
CA PRO A 173 17.96 -12.31 -14.48
C PRO A 173 17.04 -12.57 -13.29
N PHE A 174 17.35 -13.61 -12.52
CA PHE A 174 16.55 -14.02 -11.37
C PHE A 174 16.32 -12.86 -10.38
N GLU A 175 17.36 -12.07 -10.15
CA GLU A 175 17.37 -10.95 -9.22
C GLU A 175 16.30 -9.90 -9.60
N PHE A 176 16.10 -9.64 -10.88
CA PHE A 176 15.09 -8.69 -11.36
C PHE A 176 13.69 -9.27 -11.42
N ARG A 177 13.56 -10.60 -11.34
CA ARG A 177 12.25 -11.26 -11.22
C ARG A 177 11.76 -11.37 -9.78
N TYR A 178 12.66 -11.30 -8.79
CA TYR A 178 12.34 -11.66 -7.39
C TYR A 178 12.92 -10.76 -6.29
N LEU A 179 14.10 -10.17 -6.49
CA LEU A 179 14.91 -9.58 -5.40
C LEU A 179 15.05 -8.05 -5.53
N GLY A 180 14.32 -7.42 -6.44
CA GLY A 180 14.43 -5.98 -6.63
C GLY A 180 13.63 -5.17 -5.60
N ASP A 181 13.32 -3.94 -5.97
CA ASP A 181 12.66 -2.99 -5.07
C ASP A 181 11.17 -3.34 -4.87
N ASN A 182 10.79 -3.75 -3.65
CA ASN A 182 9.41 -4.10 -3.33
C ASN A 182 8.44 -2.91 -3.45
N ALA A 183 8.93 -1.66 -3.39
CA ALA A 183 8.08 -0.50 -3.65
C ALA A 183 7.44 -0.51 -5.05
N VAL A 184 8.08 -1.18 -6.02
CA VAL A 184 7.55 -1.31 -7.38
C VAL A 184 6.31 -2.19 -7.40
N THR A 185 6.41 -3.40 -6.84
CA THR A 185 5.29 -4.32 -6.88
C THR A 185 4.14 -3.88 -5.97
N GLU A 186 4.45 -3.31 -4.81
CA GLU A 186 3.46 -2.67 -3.93
C GLU A 186 2.81 -1.47 -4.63
N GLY A 187 3.56 -0.70 -5.43
CA GLY A 187 3.00 0.43 -6.18
C GLY A 187 1.95 -0.02 -7.21
N PHE A 188 2.16 -1.15 -7.88
CA PHE A 188 1.15 -1.75 -8.76
C PHE A 188 -0.03 -2.33 -7.98
N ALA A 189 0.21 -2.92 -6.81
CA ALA A 189 -0.83 -3.42 -5.93
C ALA A 189 -1.76 -2.29 -5.47
N PHE A 190 -1.20 -1.19 -4.96
CA PHE A 190 -1.98 0.00 -4.59
C PHE A 190 -2.70 0.64 -5.77
N LEU A 191 -2.11 0.62 -6.97
CA LEU A 191 -2.75 1.19 -8.15
C LEU A 191 -4.08 0.48 -8.46
N PHE A 192 -4.11 -0.83 -8.25
CA PHE A 192 -5.30 -1.65 -8.46
C PHE A 192 -6.26 -1.55 -7.27
N ASP A 193 -5.76 -1.60 -6.05
CA ASP A 193 -6.57 -1.43 -4.84
C ASP A 193 -7.33 -0.10 -4.87
N HIS A 194 -6.66 1.03 -5.14
CA HIS A 194 -7.34 2.34 -5.20
C HIS A 194 -8.38 2.48 -6.33
N LEU A 195 -8.54 1.51 -7.23
CA LEU A 195 -9.72 1.47 -8.12
C LEU A 195 -11.01 1.30 -7.31
N VAL A 196 -10.97 0.57 -6.19
CA VAL A 196 -12.16 0.34 -5.37
C VAL A 196 -12.63 1.61 -4.68
N SER A 197 -11.79 2.64 -4.60
CA SER A 197 -12.13 3.99 -4.13
C SER A 197 -12.22 5.04 -5.25
N ASP A 198 -12.14 4.65 -6.52
CA ASP A 198 -12.29 5.54 -7.67
C ASP A 198 -13.78 5.74 -8.03
N PRO A 199 -14.30 6.98 -8.09
CA PRO A 199 -15.71 7.24 -8.36
C PRO A 199 -16.18 6.79 -9.75
N HIS A 200 -15.30 6.79 -10.75
CA HIS A 200 -15.64 6.31 -12.09
C HIS A 200 -15.69 4.78 -12.11
N TRP A 201 -14.77 4.12 -11.41
CA TRP A 201 -14.76 2.67 -11.29
C TRP A 201 -15.96 2.16 -10.50
N LEU A 202 -16.26 2.77 -9.35
CA LEU A 202 -17.41 2.47 -8.49
C LEU A 202 -18.74 2.56 -9.25
N ARG A 203 -18.94 3.65 -10.00
CA ARG A 203 -20.11 3.80 -10.86
C ARG A 203 -20.18 2.70 -11.91
N ARG A 204 -19.09 2.48 -12.66
CA ARG A 204 -19.08 1.57 -13.80
C ARG A 204 -19.27 0.11 -13.39
N HIS A 205 -18.55 -0.35 -12.37
CA HIS A 205 -18.46 -1.78 -12.05
C HIS A 205 -19.45 -2.20 -10.97
N LEU A 206 -19.80 -1.31 -10.04
CA LEU A 206 -20.67 -1.61 -8.90
C LEU A 206 -22.03 -0.90 -8.96
N GLY A 207 -22.22 0.06 -9.88
CA GLY A 207 -23.45 0.87 -9.96
C GLY A 207 -23.59 1.84 -8.78
N TYR A 208 -22.49 2.16 -8.11
CA TYR A 208 -22.49 3.04 -6.94
C TYR A 208 -22.46 4.51 -7.37
N GLU A 209 -23.63 5.05 -7.72
CA GLU A 209 -23.77 6.38 -8.35
C GLU A 209 -23.42 7.56 -7.42
N ASP A 210 -23.81 7.49 -6.15
CA ASP A 210 -23.56 8.52 -5.13
C ASP A 210 -22.52 8.05 -4.10
N ALA A 211 -21.31 7.81 -4.60
CA ALA A 211 -20.21 7.28 -3.80
C ALA A 211 -19.37 8.37 -3.10
N ALA A 212 -19.76 9.65 -3.15
CA ALA A 212 -18.91 10.75 -2.70
C ALA A 212 -18.53 10.65 -1.20
N GLU A 213 -19.45 10.16 -0.36
CA GLU A 213 -19.16 9.89 1.06
C GLU A 213 -18.13 8.78 1.22
N TYR A 214 -18.31 7.66 0.52
CA TYR A 214 -17.39 6.52 0.58
C TYR A 214 -15.99 6.86 0.03
N VAL A 215 -15.91 7.65 -1.04
CA VAL A 215 -14.63 8.11 -1.61
C VAL A 215 -13.89 9.01 -0.61
N ARG A 216 -14.59 9.92 0.08
CA ARG A 216 -13.99 10.73 1.15
C ARG A 216 -13.55 9.87 2.33
N PHE A 217 -14.39 8.93 2.77
CA PHE A 217 -14.07 7.97 3.83
C PHE A 217 -12.79 7.20 3.50
N SER A 218 -12.70 6.65 2.29
CA SER A 218 -11.52 5.89 1.82
C SER A 218 -10.27 6.77 1.81
N ALA A 219 -10.37 8.01 1.32
CA ALA A 219 -9.25 8.94 1.31
C ALA A 219 -8.77 9.36 2.72
N VAL A 220 -9.67 9.41 3.72
CA VAL A 220 -9.26 9.60 5.13
C VAL A 220 -8.50 8.38 5.64
N GLY A 221 -8.93 7.17 5.25
CA GLY A 221 -8.22 5.92 5.52
C GLY A 221 -6.81 5.91 4.94
N ASP A 222 -6.69 6.20 3.64
CA ASP A 222 -5.38 6.28 2.96
C ASP A 222 -4.47 7.29 3.65
N LEU A 223 -4.98 8.49 3.96
CA LEU A 223 -4.21 9.53 4.63
C LEU A 223 -3.80 9.11 6.05
N TYR A 224 -4.67 8.43 6.81
CA TYR A 224 -4.30 7.86 8.12
C TYR A 224 -3.12 6.89 7.99
N PHE A 225 -3.19 5.93 7.06
CA PHE A 225 -2.12 4.96 6.89
C PHE A 225 -0.82 5.60 6.41
N MET A 226 -0.87 6.53 5.45
CA MET A 226 0.31 7.27 4.99
C MET A 226 0.98 8.04 6.13
N ARG A 227 0.20 8.77 6.95
CA ARG A 227 0.73 9.49 8.11
C ARG A 227 1.30 8.55 9.17
N ARG A 228 0.60 7.44 9.44
CA ARG A 228 1.09 6.40 10.35
C ARG A 228 2.42 5.82 9.88
N TYR A 229 2.56 5.49 8.60
CA TYR A 229 3.79 4.92 8.05
C TYR A 229 4.94 5.95 8.00
N ALA A 230 4.64 7.23 7.73
CA ALA A 230 5.63 8.30 7.83
C ALA A 230 6.17 8.42 9.28
N ALA A 231 5.28 8.39 10.27
CA ALA A 231 5.66 8.36 11.68
C ALA A 231 6.43 7.09 12.06
N LYS A 232 6.00 5.94 11.54
CA LYS A 232 6.65 4.64 11.73
C LYS A 232 8.06 4.64 11.17
N LEU A 233 8.31 5.27 10.02
CA LEU A 233 9.66 5.45 9.48
C LEU A 233 10.55 6.24 10.45
N SER A 234 10.08 7.39 10.94
CA SER A 234 10.83 8.19 11.93
C SER A 234 11.12 7.43 13.22
N TYR A 235 10.19 6.56 13.65
CA TYR A 235 10.38 5.66 14.79
C TYR A 235 11.41 4.56 14.49
N GLU A 236 11.23 3.82 13.39
CA GLU A 236 12.07 2.70 12.98
C GLU A 236 13.52 3.13 12.76
N LEU A 237 13.76 4.34 12.25
CA LEU A 237 15.12 4.87 12.13
C LEU A 237 15.83 4.99 13.48
N ARG A 238 15.10 5.36 14.54
CA ARG A 238 15.67 5.39 15.90
C ARG A 238 15.87 3.98 16.44
N LEU A 239 14.84 3.13 16.30
CA LEU A 239 14.89 1.73 16.74
C LEU A 239 16.08 0.98 16.15
N HIS A 240 16.28 1.07 14.83
CA HIS A 240 17.29 0.32 14.09
C HIS A 240 18.68 0.98 14.07
N SER A 241 18.80 2.18 14.64
CA SER A 241 20.09 2.83 14.92
C SER A 241 20.60 2.55 16.34
N CYS A 242 19.78 1.97 17.22
CA CYS A 242 20.19 1.62 18.57
C CYS A 242 21.11 0.38 18.59
N ASN A 243 22.18 0.47 19.38
CA ASN A 243 22.98 -0.68 19.78
C ASN A 243 22.78 -0.87 21.29
N GLY A 244 22.05 -1.91 21.72
CA GLY A 244 21.84 -2.21 23.14
C GLY A 244 20.37 -2.28 23.56
N SER A 245 20.01 -1.67 24.70
CA SER A 245 18.64 -1.79 25.21
C SER A 245 17.61 -1.05 24.37
N LEU A 246 16.46 -1.69 24.16
CA LEU A 246 15.35 -1.14 23.39
C LEU A 246 14.25 -0.55 24.28
N ASP A 247 14.36 -0.60 25.62
CA ASP A 247 13.28 -0.22 26.54
C ASP A 247 12.78 1.23 26.33
N ALA A 248 13.69 2.15 25.99
CA ALA A 248 13.35 3.54 25.72
C ALA A 248 12.48 3.73 24.46
N MET A 249 12.48 2.76 23.54
CA MET A 249 11.76 2.83 22.28
C MET A 249 10.25 2.72 22.48
N ALA A 250 9.76 2.18 23.60
CA ALA A 250 8.35 2.15 23.93
C ALA A 250 7.73 3.56 23.98
N GLN A 251 8.39 4.49 24.67
CA GLN A 251 7.93 5.89 24.77
C GLN A 251 8.09 6.62 23.43
N VAL A 252 9.20 6.41 22.72
CA VAL A 252 9.45 7.03 21.41
C VAL A 252 8.37 6.61 20.40
N TYR A 253 8.01 5.33 20.37
CA TYR A 253 6.94 4.80 19.52
C TYR A 253 5.61 5.48 19.81
N HIS A 254 5.19 5.48 21.08
CA HIS A 254 3.94 6.11 21.50
C HIS A 254 3.91 7.60 21.13
N GLU A 255 4.93 8.38 21.50
CA GLU A 255 4.96 9.82 21.21
C GLU A 255 4.94 10.10 19.70
N THR A 256 5.73 9.37 18.93
CA THR A 256 5.90 9.62 17.48
C THR A 256 4.63 9.29 16.70
N LEU A 257 4.06 8.10 16.92
CA LEU A 257 2.85 7.67 16.21
C LEU A 257 1.62 8.45 16.69
N SER A 258 1.46 8.65 18.00
CA SER A 258 0.28 9.33 18.53
C SER A 258 0.22 10.79 18.09
N ALA A 259 1.35 11.51 18.10
CA ALA A 259 1.39 12.90 17.64
C ALA A 259 1.05 13.02 16.14
N SER A 260 1.55 12.10 15.31
CA SER A 260 1.37 12.18 13.84
C SER A 260 -0.02 11.74 13.38
N THR A 261 -0.67 10.87 14.14
CA THR A 261 -1.97 10.26 13.78
C THR A 261 -3.15 10.76 14.60
N LEU A 262 -2.92 11.52 15.68
CA LEU A 262 -3.98 11.94 16.61
C LEU A 262 -4.74 10.76 17.24
N VAL A 263 -4.08 9.60 17.36
CA VAL A 263 -4.61 8.34 17.92
C VAL A 263 -3.67 7.88 19.03
N ASP A 264 -4.19 7.51 20.20
CA ASP A 264 -3.40 7.07 21.35
C ASP A 264 -2.81 5.66 21.15
N PHE A 265 -1.61 5.57 20.58
CA PHE A 265 -0.93 4.30 20.34
C PHE A 265 -0.32 3.72 21.63
N PRO A 266 -0.65 2.45 22.00
CA PRO A 266 -0.06 1.83 23.19
C PRO A 266 1.46 1.66 23.07
N ALA A 267 2.21 2.11 24.07
CA ALA A 267 3.68 2.00 24.11
C ALA A 267 4.18 0.55 24.01
N ASP A 268 3.41 -0.42 24.49
CA ASP A 268 3.79 -1.84 24.51
C ASP A 268 3.88 -2.47 23.10
N TRP A 269 3.35 -1.81 22.07
CA TRP A 269 3.35 -2.30 20.68
C TRP A 269 4.66 -2.02 19.94
N TYR A 270 5.60 -1.29 20.54
CA TYR A 270 6.80 -0.78 19.88
C TYR A 270 7.68 -1.84 19.19
N LEU A 271 7.61 -3.11 19.62
CA LEU A 271 8.36 -4.21 18.99
C LEU A 271 7.50 -5.13 18.13
N THR A 272 6.17 -5.03 18.24
CA THR A 272 5.22 -5.85 17.47
C THR A 272 4.75 -5.16 16.21
N ASP A 273 4.73 -3.83 16.22
CA ASP A 273 4.41 -2.99 15.07
C ASP A 273 5.70 -2.52 14.38
N VAL A 274 6.50 -3.48 13.90
CA VAL A 274 7.74 -3.26 13.15
C VAL A 274 7.86 -4.40 12.15
N ASP A 275 8.17 -4.07 10.90
CA ASP A 275 8.34 -5.04 9.84
C ASP A 275 9.83 -5.25 9.52
N ASP A 276 10.19 -6.45 9.05
CA ASP A 276 11.56 -6.73 8.67
C ASP A 276 12.02 -5.90 7.47
N GLY A 277 13.31 -5.60 7.45
CA GLY A 277 14.00 -5.03 6.31
C GLY A 277 13.47 -3.67 5.90
N PHE A 278 13.09 -2.83 6.87
CA PHE A 278 12.55 -1.48 6.63
C PHE A 278 11.42 -1.49 5.61
N TYR A 279 10.47 -2.42 5.77
CA TYR A 279 9.36 -2.54 4.83
C TYR A 279 8.48 -1.28 4.78
N VAL A 280 8.46 -0.50 5.87
CA VAL A 280 7.82 0.82 5.94
C VAL A 280 8.25 1.74 4.80
N VAL A 281 9.53 1.70 4.40
CA VAL A 281 10.08 2.49 3.30
C VAL A 281 9.52 2.04 1.96
N SER A 282 9.36 0.72 1.78
CA SER A 282 8.80 0.15 0.56
C SER A 282 7.34 0.58 0.37
N TYR A 283 6.54 0.55 1.44
CA TYR A 283 5.14 1.04 1.42
C TYR A 283 5.03 2.52 1.10
N LEU A 284 5.80 3.37 1.78
CA LEU A 284 5.77 4.82 1.52
C LEU A 284 6.12 5.14 0.07
N ARG A 285 7.20 4.56 -0.45
CA ARG A 285 7.59 4.75 -1.86
C ARG A 285 6.59 4.17 -2.85
N ALA A 286 5.91 3.10 -2.48
CA ALA A 286 4.85 2.50 -3.28
C ALA A 286 3.65 3.45 -3.43
N TRP A 287 3.21 4.10 -2.36
CA TRP A 287 2.16 5.13 -2.44
C TRP A 287 2.57 6.33 -3.30
N LEU A 288 3.82 6.78 -3.20
CA LEU A 288 4.32 7.87 -4.07
C LEU A 288 4.34 7.44 -5.54
N LEU A 289 4.77 6.20 -5.82
CA LEU A 289 4.82 5.65 -7.18
C LEU A 289 3.41 5.50 -7.74
N GLU A 290 2.51 4.93 -6.95
CA GLU A 290 1.13 4.73 -7.31
C GLU A 290 0.44 6.05 -7.63
N ALA A 291 0.59 7.07 -6.78
CA ALA A 291 -0.03 8.36 -7.01
C ALA A 291 0.47 9.00 -8.32
N ALA A 292 1.76 8.89 -8.60
CA ALA A 292 2.34 9.36 -9.86
C ALA A 292 1.80 8.59 -11.07
N LEU A 293 1.73 7.25 -10.99
CA LEU A 293 1.16 6.42 -12.05
C LEU A 293 -0.31 6.72 -12.27
N ARG A 294 -1.10 6.91 -11.22
CA ARG A 294 -2.53 7.26 -11.30
C ARG A 294 -2.73 8.60 -12.01
N VAL A 295 -1.90 9.60 -11.71
CA VAL A 295 -1.93 10.90 -12.42
C VAL A 295 -1.58 10.74 -13.90
N ILE A 296 -0.54 9.98 -14.24
CA ILE A 296 -0.15 9.70 -15.63
C ILE A 296 -1.29 9.00 -16.37
N LEU A 297 -1.86 7.95 -15.77
CA LEU A 297 -2.93 7.17 -16.39
C LEU A 297 -4.18 8.00 -16.66
N ARG A 298 -4.58 8.85 -15.71
CA ARG A 298 -5.72 9.77 -15.89
C ARG A 298 -5.45 10.84 -16.95
N SER A 299 -4.24 11.38 -16.99
CA SER A 299 -3.81 12.36 -18.00
C SER A 299 -3.88 11.78 -19.41
N ASP A 300 -3.30 10.58 -19.59
CA ASP A 300 -2.99 10.07 -20.92
C ASP A 300 -4.10 9.18 -21.49
N TYR A 301 -4.90 8.55 -20.61
CA TYR A 301 -5.96 7.62 -20.99
C TYR A 301 -7.35 8.00 -20.42
N GLY A 302 -7.44 9.10 -19.67
CA GLY A 302 -8.69 9.61 -19.09
C GLY A 302 -9.07 9.00 -17.73
N GLU A 303 -10.10 9.58 -17.11
CA GLU A 303 -10.57 9.19 -15.76
C GLU A 303 -11.03 7.72 -15.65
N SER A 304 -11.32 7.07 -16.77
CA SER A 304 -11.72 5.66 -16.84
C SER A 304 -10.66 4.80 -17.53
N TRP A 305 -9.37 5.12 -17.35
CA TRP A 305 -8.23 4.40 -17.94
C TRP A 305 -8.29 2.88 -17.75
N PHE A 306 -8.88 2.39 -16.66
CA PHE A 306 -9.09 0.96 -16.39
C PHE A 306 -10.03 0.26 -17.39
N ALA A 307 -10.72 1.02 -18.25
CA ALA A 307 -11.53 0.54 -19.36
C ALA A 307 -10.84 0.68 -20.73
N GLU A 308 -9.58 1.13 -20.75
CA GLU A 308 -8.82 1.40 -21.97
C GLU A 308 -7.70 0.37 -22.19
N ARG A 309 -7.75 -0.36 -23.31
CA ARG A 309 -6.70 -1.33 -23.67
C ARG A 309 -5.32 -0.69 -23.73
N ALA A 310 -5.22 0.54 -24.20
CA ALA A 310 -3.95 1.26 -24.32
C ALA A 310 -3.29 1.55 -22.95
N ALA A 311 -4.09 1.78 -21.90
CA ALA A 311 -3.58 1.89 -20.53
C ALA A 311 -3.03 0.54 -20.04
N GLY A 312 -3.71 -0.56 -20.39
CA GLY A 312 -3.22 -1.91 -20.10
C GLY A 312 -1.93 -2.27 -20.85
N ASP A 313 -1.79 -1.83 -22.10
CA ASP A 313 -0.53 -1.99 -22.87
C ASP A 313 0.62 -1.23 -22.22
N TYR A 314 0.35 -0.01 -21.73
CA TYR A 314 1.30 0.76 -20.94
C TYR A 314 1.71 0.02 -19.67
N LEU A 315 0.75 -0.45 -18.86
CA LEU A 315 1.04 -1.19 -17.64
C LEU A 315 1.85 -2.46 -17.90
N ARG A 316 1.50 -3.26 -18.93
CA ARG A 316 2.30 -4.43 -19.34
C ARG A 316 3.74 -4.05 -19.71
N SER A 317 3.94 -2.89 -20.33
CA SER A 317 5.29 -2.40 -20.63
C SER A 317 6.10 -2.11 -19.36
N LEU A 318 5.46 -1.57 -18.31
CA LEU A 318 6.11 -1.34 -17.01
C LEU A 318 6.40 -2.68 -16.32
N TRP A 319 5.42 -3.58 -16.27
CA TRP A 319 5.55 -4.90 -15.63
C TRP A 319 6.62 -5.77 -16.27
N SER A 320 6.87 -5.61 -17.57
CA SER A 320 7.87 -6.40 -18.29
C SER A 320 9.29 -6.27 -17.73
N TYR A 321 9.60 -5.17 -17.03
CA TYR A 321 10.90 -4.96 -16.38
C TYR A 321 11.06 -5.72 -15.06
N GLY A 322 10.00 -6.36 -14.55
CA GLY A 322 9.96 -6.85 -13.19
C GLY A 322 10.41 -5.76 -12.22
N GLN A 323 11.45 -6.06 -11.46
CA GLN A 323 12.06 -5.15 -10.50
C GLN A 323 13.49 -4.77 -10.88
N GLU A 324 13.84 -4.75 -12.18
CA GLU A 324 15.13 -4.24 -12.67
C GLU A 324 15.34 -2.76 -12.28
N HIS A 325 14.29 -1.95 -12.39
CA HIS A 325 14.31 -0.53 -12.04
C HIS A 325 13.64 -0.34 -10.68
N ASN A 326 14.29 0.38 -9.76
CA ASN A 326 13.65 0.84 -8.53
C ASN A 326 12.55 1.88 -8.82
N SER A 327 11.69 2.18 -7.85
CA SER A 327 10.52 3.04 -8.10
C SER A 327 10.82 4.41 -8.73
N PRO A 328 11.85 5.19 -8.31
CA PRO A 328 12.21 6.45 -9.00
C PRO A 328 12.66 6.24 -10.44
N ARG A 329 13.46 5.20 -10.70
CA ARG A 329 13.99 4.93 -12.04
C ARG A 329 12.92 4.44 -12.98
N LEU A 330 12.01 3.59 -12.50
CA LEU A 330 10.85 3.12 -13.25
C LEU A 330 9.98 4.31 -13.67
N LEU A 331 9.63 5.18 -12.71
CA LEU A 331 8.83 6.37 -12.97
C LEU A 331 9.48 7.30 -14.00
N LEU A 332 10.76 7.62 -13.83
CA LEU A 332 11.51 8.50 -14.73
C LEU A 332 11.57 7.95 -16.17
N LYS A 333 11.69 6.62 -16.33
CA LYS A 333 11.78 5.98 -17.65
C LYS A 333 10.45 5.99 -18.41
N HIS A 334 9.33 6.10 -17.70
CA HIS A 334 7.97 5.98 -18.25
C HIS A 334 7.18 7.30 -18.22
N GLY A 335 7.88 8.42 -18.40
CA GLY A 335 7.25 9.74 -18.56
C GLY A 335 6.86 10.42 -17.25
N GLY A 336 7.19 9.82 -16.11
CA GLY A 336 7.04 10.46 -14.80
C GLY A 336 8.22 11.37 -14.42
N GLY A 337 8.02 12.14 -13.36
CA GLY A 337 9.03 13.02 -12.78
C GLY A 337 9.84 12.36 -11.68
N ARG A 338 10.33 13.18 -10.75
CA ARG A 338 10.90 12.69 -9.49
C ARG A 338 9.82 11.95 -8.71
N LEU A 339 10.20 10.85 -8.06
CA LEU A 339 9.32 10.19 -7.08
C LEU A 339 9.21 11.10 -5.86
N ASP A 340 8.04 11.71 -5.65
CA ASP A 340 7.78 12.60 -4.53
C ASP A 340 6.29 12.67 -4.14
N ALA A 341 5.99 13.42 -3.09
CA ALA A 341 4.65 13.54 -2.52
C ALA A 341 3.71 14.44 -3.34
N GLY A 342 4.18 15.14 -4.38
CA GLY A 342 3.37 16.10 -5.14
C GLY A 342 2.09 15.50 -5.75
N PRO A 343 2.18 14.41 -6.52
CA PRO A 343 1.00 13.72 -7.06
C PRO A 343 0.03 13.25 -5.97
N LEU A 344 0.58 12.75 -4.86
CA LEU A 344 -0.22 12.27 -3.74
C LEU A 344 -1.00 13.42 -3.08
N LEU A 345 -0.31 14.51 -2.74
CA LEU A 345 -0.92 15.72 -2.18
C LEU A 345 -2.00 16.29 -3.10
N HIS A 346 -1.76 16.27 -4.42
CA HIS A 346 -2.73 16.70 -5.41
C HIS A 346 -4.03 15.89 -5.34
N LEU A 347 -3.93 14.55 -5.36
CA LEU A 347 -5.07 13.64 -5.29
C LEU A 347 -5.83 13.78 -3.96
N LEU A 348 -5.12 13.85 -2.84
CA LEU A 348 -5.73 14.07 -1.52
C LEU A 348 -6.48 15.40 -1.45
N THR A 349 -5.88 16.48 -1.95
CA THR A 349 -6.50 17.82 -1.95
C THR A 349 -7.76 17.86 -2.80
N GLN A 350 -7.79 17.15 -3.94
CA GLN A 350 -8.99 17.08 -4.78
C GLN A 350 -10.19 16.44 -4.05
N THR A 351 -9.92 15.44 -3.21
CA THR A 351 -10.96 14.66 -2.52
C THR A 351 -11.35 15.24 -1.17
N LEU A 352 -10.36 15.62 -0.35
CA LEU A 352 -10.54 16.04 1.04
C LEU A 352 -10.47 17.56 1.24
N GLY A 353 -10.00 18.30 0.25
CA GLY A 353 -9.71 19.74 0.39
C GLY A 353 -10.94 20.65 0.31
N ARG A 354 -12.13 20.09 0.14
CA ARG A 354 -13.40 20.83 -0.06
C ARG A 354 -14.27 20.82 1.18
#